data_AF-A0A2D8V519-F1
#
_entry.id   AF-A0A2D8V519-F1
#
_cell.length_a   1.000
_cell.length_b   1.000
_cell.length_c   1.000
_cell.angle_alpha   90.00
_cell.angle_beta   90.00
_cell.angle_gamma   90.00
#
_symmetry.space_group_name_H-M   'P 1'
#
loop_
_entity.id
_entity.type
_entity.pdbx_description
1 polymer ?
#
loop_
_entity_poly.entity_id
_entity_poly.type
_entity_poly.pdbx_seq_one_letter_code
_entity_poly.pdbx_strand_id
1 'polypeptide(L)'
;MICPACGAAAPDDAKFCNACGGSLSAQRDDAPNAVTKESPVVAEPIDDEQTGELRVPDDSTTDELDELALTRLHDSIQTEELKQTIQITTTEEPAFASQVVWADDERPFDDTIDDMPASGIPIDTSAATQVIPLDHEPPTPSSRSATMAAAVVHREPTGSVSAQPTVTSFIGIVATVLTVIALTADILKISTTAGAEFADIASAVGLKTGVWHVDNLGSNLIAVGLLGAIGLAAGSVGSILNRPWGPGLVGGSGLSVLGTTALTIGLVEFPVGAARNFAASATGEFTIEITRDLGYWALVAAGGVGLIAFFASMNDLLIDHRASLNPYVHALGALIVVITAMAPLVPVVGSSWSANWLLNSNEGWPNELMIARLVQLGAVAVGGLIGFLTVRPTGLALAFGAVFPVVIATMSTWLGLGTLSLAPGYRNPGGTAGSPTNLLVGASIACVLILAVAIAMAFDSHQRS
;
A
#
# COMPACT_ATOMS: atom_id res chain seq x y z
N MET A 1 27.28 13.62 40.36
CA MET A 1 27.38 14.97 39.70
C MET A 1 26.00 15.46 39.23
N ILE A 2 25.76 16.77 39.05
CA ILE A 2 24.48 17.31 38.52
C ILE A 2 24.67 17.76 37.07
N CYS A 3 23.76 17.36 36.18
CA CYS A 3 23.82 17.75 34.78
C CYS A 3 23.59 19.26 34.60
N PRO A 4 24.49 20.01 33.95
CA PRO A 4 24.30 21.43 33.71
C PRO A 4 23.20 21.73 32.68
N ALA A 5 22.80 20.74 31.88
CA ALA A 5 21.77 20.92 30.85
C ALA A 5 20.34 20.70 31.35
N CYS A 6 20.12 19.81 32.33
CA CYS A 6 18.77 19.45 32.79
C CYS A 6 18.60 19.32 34.31
N GLY A 7 19.66 19.50 35.11
CA GLY A 7 19.60 19.41 36.57
C GLY A 7 19.45 18.00 37.14
N ALA A 8 19.41 16.95 36.32
CA ALA A 8 19.31 15.57 36.80
C ALA A 8 20.61 15.08 37.45
N ALA A 9 20.48 14.25 38.50
CA ALA A 9 21.60 13.59 39.15
C ALA A 9 22.18 12.49 38.24
N ALA A 10 23.48 12.57 37.96
CA ALA A 10 24.20 11.60 37.14
C ALA A 10 25.21 10.79 37.99
N PRO A 11 25.42 9.49 37.67
CA PRO A 11 26.48 8.67 38.27
C PRO A 11 27.86 9.32 38.11
N ASP A 12 28.74 9.13 39.08
CA ASP A 12 30.01 9.88 39.19
C ASP A 12 31.06 9.55 38.10
N ASP A 13 30.79 8.57 37.23
CA ASP A 13 31.63 8.12 36.12
C ASP A 13 31.00 8.34 34.72
N ALA A 14 29.79 8.90 34.66
CA ALA A 14 29.10 9.13 33.39
C ALA A 14 29.65 10.37 32.65
N LYS A 15 30.00 10.20 31.36
CA LYS A 15 30.42 11.32 30.47
C LYS A 15 29.23 12.09 29.90
N PHE A 16 28.06 11.46 29.85
CA PHE A 16 26.82 12.00 29.31
C PHE A 16 25.68 11.76 30.31
N CYS A 17 24.72 12.68 30.36
CA CYS A 17 23.56 12.55 31.22
C CYS A 17 22.60 11.48 30.67
N ASN A 18 22.24 10.50 31.49
CA ASN A 18 21.29 9.44 31.09
C ASN A 18 19.86 9.96 30.88
N ALA A 19 19.52 11.15 31.41
CA ALA A 19 18.19 11.73 31.28
C ALA A 19 18.01 12.55 29.99
N CYS A 20 19.02 13.32 29.57
CA CYS A 20 18.91 14.23 28.42
C CYS A 20 20.00 14.08 27.35
N GLY A 21 20.98 13.19 27.55
CA GLY A 21 22.11 12.99 26.63
C GLY A 21 23.17 14.09 26.65
N GLY A 22 22.99 15.16 27.43
CA GLY A 22 23.94 16.29 27.50
C GLY A 22 25.29 15.91 28.11
N SER A 23 26.39 16.48 27.59
CA SER A 23 27.74 16.21 28.11
C SER A 23 27.90 16.79 29.52
N LEU A 24 28.56 16.02 30.40
CA LEU A 24 28.78 16.39 31.80
C LEU A 24 30.15 17.07 32.02
N SER A 25 30.90 17.32 30.93
CA SER A 25 32.26 17.84 30.97
C SER A 25 32.29 19.35 30.67
N ALA A 26 32.12 20.19 31.69
CA ALA A 26 32.51 21.60 31.60
C ALA A 26 32.74 22.23 32.99
N GLN A 27 34.01 22.47 33.36
CA GLN A 27 34.42 23.73 34.03
C GLN A 27 35.97 23.91 34.00
N ARG A 28 36.41 25.08 33.47
CA ARG A 28 37.62 25.94 33.70
C ARG A 28 38.69 25.47 34.71
N ASP A 29 40.01 25.68 34.56
CA ASP A 29 40.86 26.63 33.83
C ASP A 29 42.23 25.97 33.56
N ASP A 30 42.87 26.24 32.42
CA ASP A 30 44.34 26.41 32.29
C ASP A 30 44.67 26.78 30.83
N ALA A 31 45.15 28.01 30.63
CA ALA A 31 45.87 28.46 29.44
C ALA A 31 47.38 28.51 29.77
N PRO A 32 48.34 28.38 28.81
CA PRO A 32 48.61 29.49 27.88
C PRO A 32 49.16 29.12 26.47
N ASN A 33 49.30 30.18 25.66
CA ASN A 33 50.03 30.38 24.38
C ASN A 33 49.18 30.22 23.09
N ALA A 34 48.57 31.28 22.55
CA ALA A 34 49.14 32.40 21.75
C ALA A 34 49.32 32.09 20.25
N VAL A 35 48.58 32.79 19.38
CA VAL A 35 49.05 33.70 18.29
C VAL A 35 47.85 34.42 17.66
N THR A 36 48.10 35.68 17.31
CA THR A 36 47.28 36.86 16.98
C THR A 36 46.66 36.92 15.58
N LYS A 37 45.56 37.70 15.44
CA LYS A 37 45.40 38.90 14.57
C LYS A 37 43.91 39.32 14.52
N GLU A 38 43.55 40.41 15.22
CA GLU A 38 43.26 41.76 14.69
C GLU A 38 41.78 41.98 14.31
N SER A 39 41.15 42.92 15.04
CA SER A 39 39.85 43.56 14.77
C SER A 39 40.09 44.82 13.89
N PRO A 40 39.07 45.48 13.29
CA PRO A 40 38.38 46.52 14.08
C PRO A 40 36.88 46.76 13.80
N VAL A 41 36.33 47.51 14.76
CA VAL A 41 35.03 48.19 14.98
C VAL A 41 34.61 49.18 13.88
N VAL A 42 33.30 49.34 13.60
CA VAL A 42 32.65 50.63 13.24
C VAL A 42 31.14 50.69 13.64
N ALA A 43 30.85 51.60 14.58
CA ALA A 43 29.70 52.51 14.81
C ALA A 43 28.20 52.16 14.56
N GLU A 44 27.35 52.46 15.55
CA GLU A 44 25.96 52.96 15.39
C GLU A 44 25.95 54.51 15.42
N PRO A 45 24.93 55.20 14.85
CA PRO A 45 23.81 55.68 15.68
C PRO A 45 22.41 55.91 15.02
N ILE A 46 21.36 55.79 15.87
CA ILE A 46 20.15 56.66 16.02
C ILE A 46 19.07 56.69 14.90
N ASP A 47 17.82 56.33 15.24
CA ASP A 47 16.69 57.29 15.33
C ASP A 47 15.46 56.69 16.05
N ASP A 48 14.97 57.45 17.03
CA ASP A 48 13.70 57.33 17.76
C ASP A 48 12.56 57.95 16.93
N GLU A 49 11.37 57.34 16.91
CA GLU A 49 10.11 57.97 17.39
C GLU A 49 8.84 57.17 17.00
N GLN A 50 7.97 57.01 18.02
CA GLN A 50 6.50 57.04 17.97
C GLN A 50 5.71 55.94 17.23
N THR A 51 5.08 55.03 17.99
CA THR A 51 3.71 55.19 18.54
C THR A 51 3.26 53.92 19.26
N GLY A 52 2.49 54.06 20.34
CA GLY A 52 2.42 53.09 21.43
C GLY A 52 1.27 52.07 21.39
N GLU A 53 1.36 51.13 22.34
CA GLU A 53 0.25 50.55 23.10
C GLU A 53 0.79 49.78 24.31
N LEU A 54 0.05 49.78 25.43
CA LEU A 54 0.44 49.22 26.72
C LEU A 54 -0.16 47.80 26.90
N ARG A 55 0.73 46.86 27.25
CA ARG A 55 0.58 45.48 27.81
C ARG A 55 -0.80 44.91 28.20
N VAL A 56 -0.99 43.61 27.88
CA VAL A 56 -1.55 42.58 28.79
C VAL A 56 -0.67 41.30 28.71
N PRO A 57 -0.45 40.54 29.81
CA PRO A 57 0.48 39.40 29.87
C PRO A 57 -0.12 38.10 29.31
N ASP A 58 0.73 37.26 28.70
CA ASP A 58 0.43 35.85 28.40
C ASP A 58 0.12 35.08 29.69
N ASP A 59 -1.06 34.47 29.74
CA ASP A 59 -1.54 33.65 30.85
C ASP A 59 -1.27 32.18 30.55
N SER A 60 -0.14 31.67 31.04
CA SER A 60 0.30 30.27 30.89
C SER A 60 -0.31 29.35 31.95
N THR A 61 -1.55 29.59 32.39
CA THR A 61 -2.19 28.81 33.47
C THR A 61 -3.39 27.96 33.03
N THR A 62 -3.75 27.95 31.74
CA THR A 62 -4.85 27.10 31.22
C THR A 62 -4.43 25.69 30.82
N ASP A 63 -3.16 25.47 30.43
CA ASP A 63 -2.71 24.15 29.94
C ASP A 63 -2.50 23.12 31.06
N GLU A 64 -2.12 23.55 32.28
CA GLU A 64 -1.91 22.63 33.41
C GLU A 64 -3.24 22.16 34.05
N LEU A 65 -4.34 22.89 33.85
CA LEU A 65 -5.66 22.52 34.37
C LEU A 65 -6.35 21.45 33.50
N ASP A 66 -6.13 21.47 32.19
CA ASP A 66 -6.65 20.45 31.26
C ASP A 66 -5.91 19.11 31.40
N GLU A 67 -4.60 19.12 31.67
CA GLU A 67 -3.82 17.90 31.90
C GLU A 67 -4.20 17.21 33.23
N LEU A 68 -4.54 17.99 34.26
CA LEU A 68 -5.01 17.50 35.56
C LEU A 68 -6.46 16.94 35.51
N ALA A 69 -7.30 17.49 34.63
CA ALA A 69 -8.65 16.99 34.38
C ALA A 69 -8.63 15.64 33.63
N LEU A 70 -7.69 15.48 32.69
CA LEU A 70 -7.49 14.23 31.95
C LEU A 70 -6.96 13.09 32.85
N THR A 71 -6.07 13.39 33.80
CA THR A 71 -5.53 12.40 34.73
C THR A 71 -6.58 11.93 35.76
N ARG A 72 -7.49 12.81 36.22
CA ARG A 72 -8.56 12.40 37.15
C ARG A 72 -9.69 11.59 36.50
N LEU A 73 -9.91 11.72 35.19
CA LEU A 73 -10.86 10.88 34.46
C LEU A 73 -10.32 9.47 34.21
N HIS A 74 -8.99 9.30 34.17
CA HIS A 74 -8.35 7.99 33.98
C HIS A 74 -8.35 7.14 35.27
N ASP A 75 -8.27 7.78 36.44
CA ASP A 75 -8.25 7.10 37.73
C ASP A 75 -9.64 6.61 38.20
N SER A 76 -10.74 7.18 37.67
CA SER A 76 -12.10 6.74 38.02
C SER A 76 -12.59 5.51 37.23
N ILE A 77 -11.87 5.08 36.20
CA ILE A 77 -12.22 3.93 35.35
C ILE A 77 -11.69 2.60 35.93
N GLN A 78 -10.81 2.63 36.93
CA GLN A 78 -10.14 1.43 37.48
C GLN A 78 -10.86 0.75 38.65
N THR A 79 -12.02 1.23 39.12
CA THR A 79 -12.78 0.55 40.18
C THR A 79 -14.29 0.64 39.94
N GLU A 80 -14.86 -0.42 39.36
CA GLU A 80 -16.12 -1.06 39.77
C GLU A 80 -16.45 -2.20 38.78
N GLU A 81 -16.50 -3.43 39.29
CA GLU A 81 -17.05 -4.59 38.60
C GLU A 81 -18.55 -4.37 38.33
N LEU A 82 -18.95 -3.99 37.11
CA LEU A 82 -20.35 -4.09 36.70
C LEU A 82 -20.54 -5.07 35.54
N LYS A 83 -20.97 -6.26 35.94
CA LYS A 83 -21.49 -7.36 35.16
C LYS A 83 -22.72 -6.88 34.36
N GLN A 84 -22.52 -6.42 33.13
CA GLN A 84 -23.64 -6.07 32.23
C GLN A 84 -23.61 -6.95 30.97
N THR A 85 -24.72 -7.64 30.76
CA THR A 85 -24.92 -8.62 29.70
C THR A 85 -25.00 -7.92 28.34
N ILE A 86 -23.92 -7.99 27.57
CA ILE A 86 -23.92 -7.54 26.17
C ILE A 86 -24.64 -8.63 25.34
N GLN A 87 -25.84 -8.33 24.86
CA GLN A 87 -26.44 -9.08 23.75
C GLN A 87 -25.88 -8.55 22.43
N ILE A 88 -24.82 -9.18 21.95
CA ILE A 88 -24.35 -9.05 20.57
C ILE A 88 -25.23 -10.00 19.75
N THR A 89 -26.30 -9.48 19.16
CA THR A 89 -27.11 -10.24 18.20
C THR A 89 -26.48 -10.09 16.82
N THR A 90 -25.63 -11.04 16.44
CA THR A 90 -25.32 -11.29 15.02
C THR A 90 -26.56 -11.88 14.37
N THR A 91 -27.31 -11.07 13.64
CA THR A 91 -28.50 -11.53 12.91
C THR A 91 -28.14 -11.74 11.45
N GLU A 92 -28.30 -12.96 10.95
CA GLU A 92 -28.32 -13.27 9.53
C GLU A 92 -29.71 -12.90 8.97
N GLU A 93 -29.74 -12.14 7.87
CA GLU A 93 -30.89 -11.86 6.97
C GLU A 93 -31.72 -10.55 7.20
N PRO A 94 -32.14 -9.82 6.13
CA PRO A 94 -32.31 -8.38 6.19
C PRO A 94 -33.74 -7.94 6.50
N ALA A 95 -33.87 -6.96 7.40
CA ALA A 95 -35.08 -6.17 7.55
C ALA A 95 -34.82 -4.75 7.02
N PHE A 96 -35.51 -4.39 5.93
CA PHE A 96 -35.59 -3.01 5.46
C PHE A 96 -36.41 -2.19 6.45
N ALA A 97 -35.74 -1.25 7.14
CA ALA A 97 -36.41 -0.17 7.85
C ALA A 97 -35.57 1.11 7.68
N SER A 98 -36.28 2.19 7.36
CA SER A 98 -35.80 3.51 6.97
C SER A 98 -34.74 4.10 7.89
N GLN A 99 -33.58 4.43 7.32
CA GLN A 99 -32.43 5.05 7.97
C GLN A 99 -32.56 6.58 7.93
N VAL A 100 -32.36 7.24 9.08
CA VAL A 100 -32.09 8.67 9.14
C VAL A 100 -30.66 8.88 8.63
N VAL A 101 -30.57 9.50 7.46
CA VAL A 101 -29.31 9.84 6.79
C VAL A 101 -28.88 11.21 7.29
N TRP A 102 -27.75 11.26 8.00
CA TRP A 102 -27.01 12.50 8.21
C TRP A 102 -26.15 12.73 6.97
N ALA A 103 -26.74 13.39 5.97
CA ALA A 103 -26.01 13.94 4.83
C ALA A 103 -25.89 15.44 5.05
N ASP A 104 -24.65 15.93 5.08
CA ASP A 104 -24.38 17.27 4.58
C ASP A 104 -23.69 17.11 3.23
N ASP A 105 -24.24 17.84 2.28
CA ASP A 105 -23.93 17.86 0.86
C ASP A 105 -22.54 18.44 0.59
N GLU A 106 -21.79 17.76 -0.28
CA GLU A 106 -21.05 18.37 -1.39
C GLU A 106 -20.47 17.26 -2.29
N ARG A 107 -21.28 16.80 -3.22
CA ARG A 107 -20.80 16.17 -4.46
C ARG A 107 -21.54 16.81 -5.64
N PRO A 108 -20.86 17.53 -6.54
CA PRO A 108 -21.45 17.87 -7.81
C PRO A 108 -21.27 16.66 -8.74
N PHE A 109 -22.22 15.72 -8.68
CA PHE A 109 -22.44 14.82 -9.81
C PHE A 109 -23.69 15.29 -10.54
N ASP A 110 -23.43 15.79 -11.74
CA ASP A 110 -24.38 16.16 -12.78
C ASP A 110 -25.13 14.89 -13.23
N ASP A 111 -26.41 14.84 -12.87
CA ASP A 111 -27.37 13.85 -13.32
C ASP A 111 -27.74 14.12 -14.80
N THR A 112 -26.86 13.74 -15.73
CA THR A 112 -27.19 13.69 -17.16
C THR A 112 -26.49 12.52 -17.89
N ILE A 113 -26.97 11.29 -17.67
CA ILE A 113 -26.61 10.12 -18.50
C ILE A 113 -27.82 9.54 -19.27
N ASP A 114 -29.01 10.15 -19.20
CA ASP A 114 -30.22 9.63 -19.87
C ASP A 114 -30.68 10.37 -21.14
N ASP A 115 -29.87 11.26 -21.74
CA ASP A 115 -30.22 11.91 -23.02
C ASP A 115 -29.03 11.99 -23.99
N MET A 116 -28.70 10.87 -24.65
CA MET A 116 -28.00 10.90 -25.94
C MET A 116 -28.57 9.84 -26.92
N PRO A 117 -28.87 10.20 -28.18
CA PRO A 117 -29.53 9.31 -29.12
C PRO A 117 -28.60 8.18 -29.60
N ALA A 118 -29.19 6.99 -29.77
CA ALA A 118 -28.57 5.82 -30.34
C ALA A 118 -27.99 6.10 -31.75
N SER A 119 -26.68 6.34 -31.80
CA SER A 119 -25.89 6.37 -33.04
C SER A 119 -25.43 4.93 -33.35
N GLY A 120 -26.22 4.25 -34.18
CA GLY A 120 -25.84 2.96 -34.75
C GLY A 120 -24.64 3.11 -35.69
N ILE A 121 -23.62 2.28 -35.50
CA ILE A 121 -22.51 2.12 -36.44
C ILE A 121 -23.05 1.35 -37.66
N PRO A 122 -23.12 1.93 -38.87
CA PRO A 122 -23.47 1.15 -40.06
C PRO A 122 -22.25 0.31 -40.48
N ILE A 123 -22.43 -1.01 -40.50
CA ILE A 123 -21.50 -1.96 -41.12
C ILE A 123 -21.72 -1.87 -42.64
N ASP A 124 -20.82 -1.19 -43.34
CA ASP A 124 -20.83 -1.16 -44.81
C ASP A 124 -20.27 -2.49 -45.36
N THR A 125 -21.14 -3.28 -45.98
CA THR A 125 -20.84 -4.62 -46.52
C THR A 125 -20.56 -4.59 -48.03
N SER A 126 -20.13 -3.45 -48.59
CA SER A 126 -20.06 -3.25 -50.05
C SER A 126 -18.66 -3.04 -50.66
N ALA A 127 -17.59 -3.51 -50.03
CA ALA A 127 -16.24 -3.50 -50.62
C ALA A 127 -15.69 -4.91 -50.85
N ALA A 128 -16.41 -5.70 -51.65
CA ALA A 128 -15.87 -6.89 -52.29
C ALA A 128 -15.22 -6.52 -53.63
N THR A 129 -14.11 -7.17 -53.95
CA THR A 129 -13.55 -7.33 -55.31
C THR A 129 -12.66 -6.19 -55.82
N GLN A 130 -11.38 -6.23 -55.46
CA GLN A 130 -10.35 -5.52 -56.22
C GLN A 130 -9.79 -6.46 -57.29
N VAL A 131 -10.23 -6.25 -58.53
CA VAL A 131 -9.70 -6.88 -59.75
C VAL A 131 -8.38 -6.19 -60.11
N ILE A 132 -7.29 -6.95 -60.22
CA ILE A 132 -6.01 -6.46 -60.72
C ILE A 132 -6.08 -6.45 -62.27
N PRO A 133 -5.80 -5.31 -62.95
CA PRO A 133 -5.76 -5.28 -64.41
C PRO A 133 -4.52 -6.01 -64.94
N LEU A 134 -4.73 -7.00 -65.81
CA LEU A 134 -3.70 -7.48 -66.74
C LEU A 134 -3.63 -6.50 -67.91
N ASP A 135 -2.47 -5.91 -68.15
CA ASP A 135 -2.01 -5.54 -69.48
C ASP A 135 -0.51 -5.21 -69.40
N HIS A 136 0.35 -6.07 -69.98
CA HIS A 136 1.54 -5.72 -70.76
C HIS A 136 2.10 -6.99 -71.45
N GLU A 137 2.19 -6.90 -72.77
CA GLU A 137 2.71 -7.82 -73.79
C GLU A 137 4.13 -8.37 -73.49
N PRO A 138 4.48 -9.63 -73.86
CA PRO A 138 5.72 -10.28 -73.43
C PRO A 138 6.91 -10.02 -74.39
N PRO A 139 8.17 -10.01 -73.90
CA PRO A 139 9.30 -10.33 -74.76
C PRO A 139 9.47 -11.86 -74.88
N THR A 140 9.49 -12.35 -76.12
CA THR A 140 9.81 -13.72 -76.53
C THR A 140 11.10 -14.28 -75.87
N PRO A 141 11.09 -15.53 -75.36
CA PRO A 141 12.24 -16.12 -74.68
C PRO A 141 13.28 -16.68 -75.67
N SER A 142 14.56 -16.36 -75.48
CA SER A 142 15.64 -17.13 -76.08
C SER A 142 15.72 -18.49 -75.37
N SER A 143 15.67 -19.56 -76.16
CA SER A 143 15.78 -20.95 -75.72
C SER A 143 17.03 -21.22 -74.87
N ARG A 144 16.84 -21.56 -73.60
CA ARG A 144 17.72 -22.53 -72.90
C ARG A 144 16.96 -23.21 -71.77
N SER A 145 17.21 -24.50 -71.69
CA SER A 145 16.39 -25.52 -71.06
C SER A 145 16.36 -25.48 -69.53
N ALA A 146 15.16 -25.68 -68.99
CA ALA A 146 14.80 -26.53 -67.85
C ALA A 146 15.71 -26.56 -66.60
N THR A 147 15.20 -25.98 -65.52
CA THR A 147 14.94 -26.73 -64.27
C THR A 147 13.76 -26.08 -63.56
N MET A 148 12.67 -26.84 -63.35
CA MET A 148 11.54 -26.41 -62.54
C MET A 148 11.99 -26.30 -61.08
N ALA A 149 12.28 -25.09 -60.62
CA ALA A 149 12.21 -24.79 -59.20
C ALA A 149 10.75 -24.48 -58.88
N ALA A 150 10.03 -25.49 -58.36
CA ALA A 150 8.79 -25.22 -57.66
C ALA A 150 9.13 -24.22 -56.56
N ALA A 151 8.55 -23.03 -56.62
CA ALA A 151 8.60 -22.08 -55.53
C ALA A 151 7.92 -22.74 -54.33
N VAL A 152 8.74 -23.31 -53.44
CA VAL A 152 8.31 -23.69 -52.10
C VAL A 152 7.93 -22.38 -51.44
N VAL A 153 6.63 -22.10 -51.42
CA VAL A 153 6.07 -21.17 -50.45
C VAL A 153 6.36 -21.81 -49.09
N HIS A 154 7.40 -21.34 -48.41
CA HIS A 154 7.58 -21.61 -46.99
C HIS A 154 6.37 -21.01 -46.28
N ARG A 155 5.31 -21.80 -46.11
CA ARG A 155 4.42 -21.63 -44.97
C ARG A 155 5.29 -21.92 -43.76
N GLU A 156 5.63 -20.88 -43.01
CA GLU A 156 6.02 -21.07 -41.60
C GLU A 156 4.94 -21.97 -40.98
N PRO A 157 5.33 -23.04 -40.27
CA PRO A 157 4.35 -23.82 -39.54
C PRO A 157 3.73 -22.85 -38.54
N THR A 158 2.43 -22.59 -38.68
CA THR A 158 1.65 -21.99 -37.61
C THR A 158 1.72 -22.99 -36.46
N GLY A 159 2.72 -22.84 -35.59
CA GLY A 159 2.93 -23.70 -34.44
C GLY A 159 1.63 -23.72 -33.66
N SER A 160 0.96 -24.87 -33.61
CA SER A 160 -0.21 -25.06 -32.77
C SER A 160 0.24 -24.91 -31.33
N VAL A 161 -0.04 -23.77 -30.71
CA VAL A 161 0.16 -23.60 -29.27
C VAL A 161 -0.85 -24.51 -28.58
N SER A 162 -0.39 -25.64 -28.05
CA SER A 162 -1.23 -26.50 -27.22
C SER A 162 -1.42 -25.82 -25.87
N ALA A 163 -2.55 -25.14 -25.68
CA ALA A 163 -2.96 -24.63 -24.39
C ALA A 163 -3.21 -25.81 -23.44
N GLN A 164 -2.50 -25.83 -22.31
CA GLN A 164 -2.70 -26.85 -21.28
C GLN A 164 -2.96 -26.16 -19.94
N PRO A 165 -4.17 -26.29 -19.36
CA PRO A 165 -4.45 -25.71 -18.05
C PRO A 165 -3.60 -26.40 -16.99
N THR A 166 -2.90 -25.60 -16.19
CA THR A 166 -2.10 -26.04 -15.04
C THR A 166 -2.85 -25.78 -13.73
N VAL A 167 -2.47 -26.44 -12.65
CA VAL A 167 -3.00 -26.16 -11.30
C VAL A 167 -2.77 -24.69 -10.93
N THR A 168 -1.60 -24.14 -11.23
CA THR A 168 -1.24 -22.74 -10.99
C THR A 168 -2.16 -21.78 -11.75
N SER A 169 -2.50 -22.09 -13.01
CA SER A 169 -3.42 -21.26 -13.81
C SER A 169 -4.85 -21.30 -13.27
N PHE A 170 -5.33 -22.45 -12.80
CA PHE A 170 -6.67 -22.57 -12.24
C PHE A 170 -6.80 -21.76 -10.95
N ILE A 171 -5.83 -21.92 -10.03
CA ILE A 171 -5.81 -21.18 -8.76
C ILE A 171 -5.68 -19.67 -9.03
N GLY A 172 -4.85 -19.28 -9.99
CA GLY A 172 -4.68 -17.88 -10.37
C GLY A 172 -5.98 -17.25 -10.90
N ILE A 173 -6.76 -17.95 -11.73
CA ILE A 173 -8.07 -17.48 -12.20
C ILE A 173 -9.05 -17.32 -11.04
N VAL A 174 -9.12 -18.30 -10.14
CA VAL A 174 -9.99 -18.22 -8.95
C VAL A 174 -9.59 -17.04 -8.06
N ALA A 175 -8.28 -16.85 -7.85
CA ALA A 175 -7.74 -15.73 -7.09
C ALA A 175 -8.12 -14.38 -7.74
N THR A 176 -8.01 -14.26 -9.07
CA THR A 176 -8.43 -13.06 -9.80
C THR A 176 -9.89 -12.74 -9.55
N VAL A 177 -10.79 -13.73 -9.72
CA VAL A 177 -12.24 -13.52 -9.54
C VAL A 177 -12.56 -13.10 -8.12
N LEU A 178 -12.01 -13.79 -7.12
CA LEU A 178 -12.21 -13.44 -5.71
C LEU A 178 -11.66 -12.06 -5.38
N THR A 179 -10.51 -11.69 -5.93
CA THR A 179 -9.92 -10.35 -5.74
C THR A 179 -10.84 -9.28 -6.31
N VAL A 180 -11.36 -9.46 -7.53
CA VAL A 180 -12.28 -8.51 -8.14
C VAL A 180 -13.55 -8.34 -7.30
N ILE A 181 -14.15 -9.45 -6.84
CA ILE A 181 -15.33 -9.40 -5.95
C ILE A 181 -14.99 -8.64 -4.66
N ALA A 182 -13.84 -8.93 -4.05
CA ALA A 182 -13.41 -8.29 -2.81
C ALA A 182 -13.18 -6.77 -2.95
N LEU A 183 -12.82 -6.30 -4.15
CA LEU A 183 -12.58 -4.88 -4.42
C LEU A 183 -13.86 -4.11 -4.76
N THR A 184 -14.91 -4.78 -5.26
CA THR A 184 -16.14 -4.12 -5.73
C THR A 184 -17.34 -4.30 -4.80
N ALA A 185 -17.32 -5.31 -3.92
CA ALA A 185 -18.42 -5.56 -2.99
C ALA A 185 -18.30 -4.72 -1.70
N ASP A 186 -19.44 -4.46 -1.06
CA ASP A 186 -19.53 -3.83 0.25
C ASP A 186 -18.75 -4.65 1.30
N ILE A 187 -17.97 -3.96 2.13
CA ILE A 187 -17.11 -4.62 3.13
C ILE A 187 -17.76 -4.56 4.51
N LEU A 188 -18.25 -3.37 4.87
CA LEU A 188 -18.71 -3.08 6.21
C LEU A 188 -19.91 -2.15 6.13
N LYS A 189 -20.96 -2.46 6.88
CA LYS A 189 -22.08 -1.55 7.09
C LYS A 189 -22.23 -1.29 8.58
N ILE A 190 -22.18 0.00 8.93
CA ILE A 190 -22.41 0.49 10.28
C ILE A 190 -23.70 1.30 10.27
N SER A 191 -24.70 0.85 11.02
CA SER A 191 -25.94 1.59 11.25
C SER A 191 -26.08 1.93 12.72
N THR A 192 -26.75 3.05 13.02
CA THR A 192 -27.05 3.46 14.40
C THR A 192 -28.47 4.02 14.46
N THR A 193 -29.16 3.77 15.57
CA THR A 193 -30.44 4.41 15.89
C THR A 193 -30.27 5.66 16.75
N ALA A 194 -29.02 6.07 17.04
CA ALA A 194 -28.73 7.26 17.82
C ALA A 194 -29.28 8.53 17.14
N GLY A 195 -30.01 9.33 17.90
CA GLY A 195 -30.55 10.61 17.44
C GLY A 195 -29.51 11.73 17.36
N ALA A 196 -29.96 12.92 16.97
CA ALA A 196 -29.12 14.11 16.77
C ALA A 196 -28.38 14.55 18.05
N GLU A 197 -28.95 14.23 19.20
CA GLU A 197 -28.42 14.52 20.53
C GLU A 197 -27.05 13.87 20.81
N PHE A 198 -26.66 12.87 20.03
CA PHE A 198 -25.36 12.20 20.15
C PHE A 198 -24.31 12.70 19.15
N ALA A 199 -24.61 13.72 18.33
CA ALA A 199 -23.71 14.20 17.27
C ALA A 199 -22.34 14.66 17.79
N ASP A 200 -22.30 15.32 18.95
CA ASP A 200 -21.05 15.80 19.55
C ASP A 200 -20.17 14.62 20.00
N ILE A 201 -20.75 13.60 20.60
CA ILE A 201 -20.02 12.40 21.04
C ILE A 201 -19.59 11.57 19.82
N ALA A 202 -20.47 11.43 18.82
CA ALA A 202 -20.18 10.71 17.59
C ALA A 202 -19.02 11.36 16.82
N SER A 203 -19.00 12.69 16.72
CA SER A 203 -17.91 13.42 16.07
C SER A 203 -16.61 13.37 16.87
N ALA A 204 -16.67 13.47 18.21
CA ALA A 204 -15.50 13.36 19.08
C ALA A 204 -14.78 12.01 18.97
N VAL A 205 -15.54 10.92 18.77
CA VAL A 205 -14.99 9.57 18.61
C VAL A 205 -14.73 9.20 17.14
N GLY A 206 -15.13 10.06 16.20
CA GLY A 206 -14.96 9.84 14.77
C GLY A 206 -15.89 8.76 14.19
N LEU A 207 -17.07 8.55 14.78
CA LEU A 207 -18.07 7.62 14.27
C LEU A 207 -18.59 8.08 12.91
N LYS A 208 -18.50 7.19 11.93
CA LYS A 208 -19.10 7.36 10.61
C LYS A 208 -19.98 6.17 10.28
N THR A 209 -21.25 6.45 10.01
CA THR A 209 -22.27 5.45 9.65
C THR A 209 -22.39 5.33 8.13
N GLY A 210 -22.89 4.20 7.65
CA GLY A 210 -23.10 3.95 6.24
C GLY A 210 -22.39 2.68 5.77
N VAL A 211 -22.35 2.54 4.44
CA VAL A 211 -21.73 1.41 3.75
C VAL A 211 -20.30 1.80 3.36
N TRP A 212 -19.36 0.93 3.68
CA TRP A 212 -17.93 1.11 3.46
C TRP A 212 -17.45 0.22 2.33
N HIS A 213 -16.76 0.87 1.38
CA HIS A 213 -16.08 0.24 0.26
C HIS A 213 -14.55 0.31 0.48
N VAL A 214 -13.78 -0.41 -0.33
CA VAL A 214 -12.31 -0.48 -0.19
C VAL A 214 -11.67 0.92 -0.31
N ASP A 215 -12.16 1.74 -1.23
CA ASP A 215 -11.68 3.10 -1.50
C ASP A 215 -11.98 4.09 -0.37
N ASN A 216 -13.01 3.84 0.46
CA ASN A 216 -13.27 4.63 1.66
C ASN A 216 -12.18 4.45 2.73
N LEU A 217 -11.48 3.31 2.72
CA LEU A 217 -10.37 3.02 3.64
C LEU A 217 -9.03 3.53 3.10
N GLY A 218 -8.87 3.53 1.78
CA GLY A 218 -7.71 4.09 1.10
C GLY A 218 -7.96 4.21 -0.40
N SER A 219 -7.86 5.43 -0.94
CA SER A 219 -8.29 5.74 -2.31
C SER A 219 -7.48 4.99 -3.39
N ASN A 220 -6.26 4.57 -3.07
CA ASN A 220 -5.39 3.82 -3.97
C ASN A 220 -5.49 2.29 -3.80
N LEU A 221 -6.20 1.77 -2.79
CA LEU A 221 -6.25 0.33 -2.49
C LEU A 221 -6.92 -0.47 -3.61
N ILE A 222 -7.98 0.06 -4.24
CA ILE A 222 -8.63 -0.59 -5.38
C ILE A 222 -7.66 -0.71 -6.55
N ALA A 223 -6.93 0.36 -6.88
CA ALA A 223 -5.96 0.34 -7.97
C ALA A 223 -4.83 -0.67 -7.70
N VAL A 224 -4.29 -0.69 -6.48
CA VAL A 224 -3.24 -1.64 -6.06
C VAL A 224 -3.74 -3.08 -6.11
N GLY A 225 -4.95 -3.35 -5.60
CA GLY A 225 -5.57 -4.66 -5.66
C GLY A 225 -5.84 -5.12 -7.10
N LEU A 226 -6.29 -4.21 -7.96
CA LEU A 226 -6.54 -4.48 -9.37
C LEU A 226 -5.26 -4.82 -10.13
N LEU A 227 -4.13 -4.16 -9.83
CA LEU A 227 -2.83 -4.53 -10.38
C LEU A 227 -2.43 -5.96 -9.99
N GLY A 228 -2.71 -6.37 -8.75
CA GLY A 228 -2.57 -7.75 -8.31
C GLY A 228 -3.47 -8.71 -9.10
N ALA A 229 -4.74 -8.36 -9.29
CA ALA A 229 -5.69 -9.17 -10.07
C ALA A 229 -5.29 -9.32 -11.55
N ILE A 230 -4.78 -8.23 -12.17
CA ILE A 230 -4.24 -8.23 -13.54
C ILE A 230 -3.02 -9.14 -13.62
N GLY A 231 -2.10 -9.06 -12.65
CA GLY A 231 -0.93 -9.94 -12.61
C GLY A 231 -1.31 -11.42 -12.46
N LEU A 232 -2.29 -11.74 -11.61
CA LEU A 232 -2.86 -13.09 -11.49
C LEU A 232 -3.46 -13.58 -12.82
N ALA A 233 -4.23 -12.74 -13.50
CA ALA A 233 -4.86 -13.08 -14.78
C ALA A 233 -3.80 -13.29 -15.88
N ALA A 234 -2.87 -12.34 -16.02
CA ALA A 234 -1.78 -12.40 -17.00
C ALA A 234 -0.86 -13.60 -16.74
N GLY A 235 -0.54 -13.87 -15.47
CA GLY A 235 0.25 -15.03 -15.07
C GLY A 235 -0.47 -16.35 -15.38
N SER A 236 -1.79 -16.41 -15.15
CA SER A 236 -2.60 -17.59 -15.44
C SER A 236 -2.64 -17.88 -16.94
N VAL A 237 -2.87 -16.85 -17.76
CA VAL A 237 -2.80 -16.96 -19.22
C VAL A 237 -1.39 -17.38 -19.66
N GLY A 238 -0.34 -16.76 -19.09
CA GLY A 238 1.04 -17.14 -19.34
C GLY A 238 1.31 -18.62 -19.03
N SER A 239 0.77 -19.13 -17.92
CA SER A 239 0.91 -20.53 -17.53
C SER A 239 0.16 -21.48 -18.47
N ILE A 240 -1.06 -21.13 -18.91
CA ILE A 240 -1.82 -21.92 -19.91
C ILE A 240 -1.06 -22.04 -21.24
N LEU A 241 -0.36 -20.96 -21.63
CA LEU A 241 0.46 -20.90 -22.84
C LEU A 241 1.87 -21.50 -22.63
N ASN A 242 2.12 -22.17 -21.50
CA ASN A 242 3.42 -22.74 -21.12
C ASN A 242 4.58 -21.71 -21.19
N ARG A 243 4.30 -20.44 -20.85
CA ARG A 243 5.33 -19.41 -20.74
C ARG A 243 6.07 -19.53 -19.41
N PRO A 244 7.41 -19.44 -19.40
CA PRO A 244 8.20 -19.64 -18.19
C PRO A 244 7.92 -18.58 -17.12
N TRP A 245 7.55 -17.35 -17.49
CA TRP A 245 7.23 -16.31 -16.50
C TRP A 245 5.83 -16.45 -15.87
N GLY A 246 4.94 -17.26 -16.46
CA GLY A 246 3.52 -17.33 -16.07
C GLY A 246 3.29 -17.72 -14.61
N PRO A 247 3.75 -18.92 -14.17
CA PRO A 247 3.60 -19.37 -12.78
C PRO A 247 4.17 -18.39 -11.76
N GLY A 248 5.36 -17.85 -12.05
CA GLY A 248 6.01 -16.86 -11.19
C GLY A 248 5.15 -15.62 -10.99
N LEU A 249 4.60 -15.06 -12.07
CA LEU A 249 3.72 -13.90 -11.98
C LEU A 249 2.46 -14.19 -11.16
N VAL A 250 1.84 -15.37 -11.31
CA VAL A 250 0.71 -15.79 -10.47
C VAL A 250 1.09 -15.79 -8.99
N GLY A 251 2.23 -16.41 -8.64
CA GLY A 251 2.67 -16.48 -7.25
C GLY A 251 3.00 -15.11 -6.65
N GLY A 252 3.71 -14.27 -7.40
CA GLY A 252 4.07 -12.92 -6.98
C GLY A 252 2.85 -12.04 -6.77
N SER A 253 1.94 -12.02 -7.75
CA SER A 253 0.69 -11.27 -7.65
C SER A 253 -0.23 -11.81 -6.57
N GLY A 254 -0.23 -13.13 -6.31
CA GLY A 254 -0.93 -13.73 -5.18
C GLY A 254 -0.45 -13.22 -3.83
N LEU A 255 0.87 -13.08 -3.64
CA LEU A 255 1.44 -12.45 -2.44
C LEU A 255 1.09 -10.96 -2.34
N SER A 256 1.10 -10.23 -3.46
CA SER A 256 0.66 -8.83 -3.43
C SER A 256 -0.82 -8.70 -3.06
N VAL A 257 -1.69 -9.57 -3.58
CA VAL A 257 -3.12 -9.60 -3.19
C VAL A 257 -3.24 -9.91 -1.70
N LEU A 258 -2.56 -10.95 -1.19
CA LEU A 258 -2.53 -11.27 0.24
C LEU A 258 -2.16 -10.05 1.09
N GLY A 259 -1.11 -9.33 0.70
CA GLY A 259 -0.66 -8.14 1.42
C GLY A 259 -1.68 -7.00 1.39
N THR A 260 -2.26 -6.72 0.23
CA THR A 260 -3.28 -5.67 0.08
C THR A 260 -4.55 -6.02 0.85
N THR A 261 -5.06 -7.25 0.73
CA THR A 261 -6.27 -7.68 1.44
C THR A 261 -6.07 -7.72 2.95
N ALA A 262 -4.89 -8.16 3.41
CA ALA A 262 -4.55 -8.13 4.83
C ALA A 262 -4.59 -6.69 5.36
N LEU A 263 -3.93 -5.76 4.66
CA LEU A 263 -3.95 -4.33 5.03
C LEU A 263 -5.38 -3.78 5.08
N THR A 264 -6.19 -4.04 4.05
CA THR A 264 -7.60 -3.61 4.02
C THR A 264 -8.39 -4.15 5.20
N ILE A 265 -8.23 -5.43 5.55
CA ILE A 265 -8.88 -6.04 6.72
C ILE A 265 -8.44 -5.34 8.02
N GLY A 266 -7.15 -5.02 8.16
CA GLY A 266 -6.65 -4.27 9.32
C GLY A 266 -7.23 -2.85 9.41
N LEU A 267 -7.43 -2.18 8.28
CA LEU A 267 -7.99 -0.82 8.22
C LEU A 267 -9.48 -0.78 8.56
N VAL A 268 -10.23 -1.86 8.30
CA VAL A 268 -11.65 -1.98 8.70
C VAL A 268 -11.83 -1.84 10.22
N GLU A 269 -10.81 -2.13 11.02
CA GLU A 269 -10.93 -2.04 12.48
C GLU A 269 -10.93 -0.60 13.00
N PHE A 270 -10.52 0.41 12.20
CA PHE A 270 -10.66 1.82 12.60
C PHE A 270 -12.14 2.25 12.75
N PRO A 271 -13.00 2.14 11.73
CA PRO A 271 -14.42 2.50 11.88
C PRO A 271 -15.17 1.59 12.86
N VAL A 272 -14.79 0.30 12.96
CA VAL A 272 -15.35 -0.61 13.97
C VAL A 272 -14.95 -0.17 15.39
N GLY A 273 -13.69 0.21 15.59
CA GLY A 273 -13.19 0.73 16.86
C GLY A 273 -13.90 2.02 17.27
N ALA A 274 -14.11 2.95 16.33
CA ALA A 274 -14.87 4.18 16.56
C ALA A 274 -16.31 3.89 17.00
N ALA A 275 -16.99 2.94 16.33
CA ALA A 275 -18.33 2.51 16.72
C ALA A 275 -18.39 1.90 18.12
N ARG A 276 -17.41 1.07 18.49
CA ARG A 276 -17.30 0.49 19.84
C ARG A 276 -17.01 1.55 20.91
N ASN A 277 -16.13 2.50 20.62
CA ASN A 277 -15.80 3.58 21.53
C ASN A 277 -17.01 4.49 21.74
N PHE A 278 -17.75 4.81 20.68
CA PHE A 278 -18.99 5.59 20.81
C PHE A 278 -20.03 4.85 21.66
N ALA A 279 -20.19 3.53 21.48
CA ALA A 279 -21.05 2.71 22.32
C ALA A 279 -20.65 2.73 23.81
N ALA A 280 -19.35 2.82 24.09
CA ALA A 280 -18.83 2.90 25.46
C ALA A 280 -18.94 4.30 26.08
N SER A 281 -18.87 5.35 25.27
CA SER A 281 -18.88 6.75 25.74
C SER A 281 -20.27 7.37 25.82
N ALA A 282 -21.20 6.97 24.96
CA ALA A 282 -22.54 7.53 24.93
C ALA A 282 -23.43 6.89 26.02
N THR A 283 -24.12 7.73 26.80
CA THR A 283 -25.08 7.30 27.80
C THR A 283 -26.51 7.51 27.29
N GLY A 284 -27.21 6.42 26.97
CA GLY A 284 -28.57 6.48 26.42
C GLY A 284 -29.04 5.15 25.83
N GLU A 285 -30.29 5.11 25.38
CA GLU A 285 -30.86 3.95 24.68
C GLU A 285 -30.69 4.15 23.16
N PHE A 286 -29.74 3.42 22.58
CA PHE A 286 -29.52 3.36 21.14
C PHE A 286 -28.97 1.98 20.78
N THR A 287 -29.10 1.60 19.51
CA THR A 287 -28.54 0.36 18.97
C THR A 287 -27.56 0.70 17.87
N ILE A 288 -26.39 0.05 17.89
CA ILE A 288 -25.41 0.10 16.81
C ILE A 288 -25.32 -1.29 16.21
N GLU A 289 -25.52 -1.37 14.89
CA GLU A 289 -25.35 -2.61 14.15
C GLU A 289 -24.08 -2.52 13.30
N ILE A 290 -23.20 -3.50 13.47
CA ILE A 290 -21.96 -3.63 12.72
C ILE A 290 -22.04 -4.94 11.94
N THR A 291 -22.15 -4.84 10.62
CA THR A 291 -22.26 -6.00 9.72
C THR A 291 -21.05 -6.05 8.81
N ARG A 292 -20.43 -7.23 8.72
CA ARG A 292 -19.33 -7.52 7.79
C ARG A 292 -19.94 -8.24 6.59
N ASP A 293 -19.96 -7.55 5.46
CA ASP A 293 -20.66 -7.98 4.26
C ASP A 293 -19.81 -8.93 3.40
N LEU A 294 -20.33 -9.30 2.22
CA LEU A 294 -19.69 -10.23 1.29
C LEU A 294 -18.26 -9.80 0.93
N GLY A 295 -18.00 -8.51 0.75
CA GLY A 295 -16.68 -7.97 0.41
C GLY A 295 -15.64 -8.28 1.48
N TYR A 296 -16.00 -8.23 2.77
CA TYR A 296 -15.08 -8.59 3.86
C TYR A 296 -14.63 -10.04 3.77
N TRP A 297 -15.57 -10.97 3.58
CA TRP A 297 -15.24 -12.39 3.45
C TRP A 297 -14.54 -12.71 2.13
N ALA A 298 -14.85 -11.97 1.06
CA ALA A 298 -14.12 -12.05 -0.19
C ALA A 298 -12.66 -11.59 -0.04
N LEU A 299 -12.36 -10.57 0.78
CA LEU A 299 -10.97 -10.18 1.09
C LEU A 299 -10.22 -11.32 1.79
N VAL A 300 -10.85 -11.97 2.78
CA VAL A 300 -10.27 -13.13 3.49
C VAL A 300 -9.99 -14.27 2.52
N ALA A 301 -10.97 -14.60 1.67
CA ALA A 301 -10.84 -15.65 0.67
C ALA A 301 -9.78 -15.33 -0.38
N ALA A 302 -9.75 -14.10 -0.91
CA ALA A 302 -8.78 -13.66 -1.89
C ALA A 302 -7.34 -13.71 -1.33
N GLY A 303 -7.13 -13.26 -0.10
CA GLY A 303 -5.84 -13.37 0.57
C GLY A 303 -5.41 -14.83 0.78
N GLY A 304 -6.31 -15.69 1.24
CA GLY A 304 -6.05 -17.12 1.41
C GLY A 304 -5.70 -17.82 0.09
N VAL A 305 -6.48 -17.59 -0.97
CA VAL A 305 -6.22 -18.17 -2.29
C VAL A 305 -4.96 -17.57 -2.91
N GLY A 306 -4.66 -16.28 -2.69
CA GLY A 306 -3.40 -15.65 -3.11
C GLY A 306 -2.17 -16.33 -2.49
N LEU A 307 -2.24 -16.70 -1.21
CA LEU A 307 -1.19 -17.48 -0.55
C LEU A 307 -1.06 -18.89 -1.14
N ILE A 308 -2.18 -19.56 -1.43
CA ILE A 308 -2.18 -20.88 -2.09
C ILE A 308 -1.57 -20.77 -3.50
N ALA A 309 -1.88 -19.70 -4.24
CA ALA A 309 -1.34 -19.43 -5.58
C ALA A 309 0.19 -19.29 -5.55
N PHE A 310 0.72 -18.63 -4.51
CA PHE A 310 2.15 -18.57 -4.27
C PHE A 310 2.77 -19.96 -4.08
N PHE A 311 2.24 -20.80 -3.19
CA PHE A 311 2.78 -22.15 -3.00
C PHE A 311 2.62 -23.03 -4.24
N ALA A 312 1.53 -22.90 -4.99
CA ALA A 312 1.36 -23.59 -6.26
C ALA A 312 2.44 -23.21 -7.28
N SER A 313 2.78 -21.92 -7.36
CA SER A 313 3.84 -21.43 -8.26
C SER A 313 5.24 -21.95 -7.91
N MET A 314 5.50 -22.27 -6.63
CA MET A 314 6.79 -22.77 -6.17
C MET A 314 7.14 -24.13 -6.78
N ASN A 315 6.14 -24.97 -7.07
CA ASN A 315 6.36 -26.26 -7.71
C ASN A 315 6.97 -26.09 -9.11
N ASP A 316 6.50 -25.09 -9.86
CA ASP A 316 6.97 -24.79 -11.21
C ASP A 316 8.34 -24.11 -11.20
N LEU A 317 8.63 -23.32 -10.16
CA LEU A 317 9.94 -22.67 -9.95
C LEU A 317 11.09 -23.67 -9.83
N LEU A 318 10.86 -24.83 -9.22
CA LEU A 318 11.90 -25.84 -9.00
C LEU A 318 12.26 -26.63 -10.28
N ILE A 319 11.32 -26.72 -11.22
CA ILE A 319 11.44 -27.58 -12.41
C ILE A 319 12.17 -26.88 -13.58
N ASP A 320 12.26 -25.55 -13.59
CA ASP A 320 12.89 -24.82 -14.69
C ASP A 320 14.44 -24.93 -14.67
N HIS A 321 15.06 -25.41 -15.75
CA HIS A 321 16.51 -25.70 -15.80
C HIS A 321 17.34 -24.57 -16.46
N ARG A 322 16.71 -23.47 -16.88
CA ARG A 322 17.41 -22.37 -17.58
C ARG A 322 17.83 -21.28 -16.59
N ALA A 323 19.05 -21.40 -16.07
CA ALA A 323 19.71 -20.32 -15.34
C ALA A 323 20.57 -19.51 -16.32
N SER A 324 20.30 -18.20 -16.48
CA SER A 324 21.15 -17.36 -17.34
C SER A 324 21.09 -15.87 -17.01
N LEU A 325 21.12 -15.50 -15.73
CA LEU A 325 21.21 -14.09 -15.34
C LEU A 325 22.37 -13.79 -14.39
N ASN A 326 22.86 -12.54 -14.46
CA ASN A 326 24.01 -12.06 -13.73
C ASN A 326 23.73 -12.04 -12.20
N PRO A 327 24.50 -12.78 -11.38
CA PRO A 327 24.22 -12.94 -9.94
C PRO A 327 24.27 -11.60 -9.18
N TYR A 328 25.05 -10.63 -9.63
CA TYR A 328 25.15 -9.33 -8.97
C TYR A 328 23.85 -8.52 -9.04
N VAL A 329 23.15 -8.56 -10.18
CA VAL A 329 21.88 -7.84 -10.33
C VAL A 329 20.78 -8.46 -9.47
N HIS A 330 20.79 -9.79 -9.33
CA HIS A 330 19.87 -10.50 -8.45
C HIS A 330 20.16 -10.23 -6.96
N ALA A 331 21.42 -10.22 -6.55
CA ALA A 331 21.79 -9.86 -5.18
C ALA A 331 21.42 -8.41 -4.84
N LEU A 332 21.66 -7.49 -5.78
CA LEU A 332 21.27 -6.09 -5.62
C LEU A 332 19.73 -5.93 -5.56
N GLY A 333 19.00 -6.62 -6.44
CA GLY A 333 17.54 -6.62 -6.43
C GLY A 333 16.96 -7.16 -5.13
N ALA A 334 17.49 -8.29 -4.64
CA ALA A 334 17.13 -8.87 -3.35
C ALA A 334 17.37 -7.88 -2.20
N LEU A 335 18.52 -7.21 -2.17
CA LEU A 335 18.84 -6.20 -1.16
C LEU A 335 17.84 -5.02 -1.20
N ILE A 336 17.54 -4.50 -2.39
CA ILE A 336 16.62 -3.37 -2.56
C ILE A 336 15.21 -3.76 -2.11
N VAL A 337 14.74 -4.99 -2.38
CA VAL A 337 13.45 -5.49 -1.89
C VAL A 337 13.43 -5.52 -0.37
N VAL A 338 14.49 -6.02 0.27
CA VAL A 338 14.58 -6.04 1.74
C VAL A 338 14.49 -4.62 2.30
N ILE A 339 15.20 -3.66 1.69
CA ILE A 339 15.10 -2.24 2.08
C ILE A 339 13.66 -1.74 1.88
N THR A 340 13.01 -2.08 0.77
CA THR A 340 11.63 -1.67 0.46
C THR A 340 10.62 -2.22 1.48
N ALA A 341 10.77 -3.47 1.91
CA ALA A 341 9.92 -4.08 2.93
C ALA A 341 10.21 -3.55 4.35
N MET A 342 11.45 -3.18 4.64
CA MET A 342 11.86 -2.66 5.96
C MET A 342 11.62 -1.16 6.11
N ALA A 343 11.62 -0.39 5.02
CA ALA A 343 11.48 1.06 5.07
C ALA A 343 10.22 1.55 5.79
N PRO A 344 9.03 0.91 5.66
CA PRO A 344 7.83 1.28 6.42
C PRO A 344 7.92 1.00 7.93
N LEU A 345 8.88 0.17 8.37
CA LEU A 345 9.08 -0.15 9.79
C LEU A 345 10.00 0.85 10.49
N VAL A 346 10.74 1.67 9.72
CA VAL A 346 11.68 2.64 10.30
C VAL A 346 10.88 3.75 11.00
N PRO A 347 11.03 3.92 12.33
CA PRO A 347 10.32 4.97 13.05
C PRO A 347 10.79 6.35 12.60
N VAL A 348 9.87 7.31 12.65
CA VAL A 348 10.12 8.72 12.38
C VAL A 348 9.64 9.56 13.57
N VAL A 349 10.08 10.82 13.63
CA VAL A 349 9.58 11.85 14.57
C VAL A 349 9.45 11.35 16.03
N GLY A 350 10.59 11.06 16.67
CA GLY A 350 10.62 10.72 18.10
C GLY A 350 9.97 9.38 18.48
N SER A 351 9.43 8.61 17.54
CA SER A 351 8.92 7.27 17.78
C SER A 351 10.06 6.24 17.92
N SER A 352 9.79 5.16 18.64
CA SER A 352 10.73 4.09 18.92
C SER A 352 10.50 2.90 17.99
N TRP A 353 11.53 2.09 17.74
CA TRP A 353 11.39 0.85 16.96
C TRP A 353 10.34 -0.11 17.55
N SER A 354 10.17 -0.09 18.88
CA SER A 354 9.18 -0.89 19.60
C SER A 354 7.73 -0.54 19.25
N ALA A 355 7.47 0.67 18.74
CA ALA A 355 6.13 1.08 18.33
C ALA A 355 5.56 0.22 17.19
N ASN A 356 6.41 -0.49 16.43
CA ASN A 356 5.96 -1.47 15.44
C ASN A 356 5.26 -2.71 16.05
N TRP A 357 5.43 -2.99 17.35
CA TRP A 357 5.03 -4.26 17.98
C TRP A 357 4.26 -4.08 19.30
N LEU A 358 4.32 -2.90 19.92
CA LEU A 358 3.67 -2.64 21.19
C LEU A 358 2.17 -2.42 21.00
N LEU A 359 1.40 -3.39 21.48
CA LEU A 359 -0.03 -3.27 21.77
C LEU A 359 -0.18 -2.08 22.73
N ASN A 360 -1.03 -1.10 22.39
CA ASN A 360 -1.23 0.14 23.17
C ASN A 360 0.01 1.06 23.28
N SER A 361 0.90 1.08 22.29
CA SER A 361 1.82 2.22 22.16
C SER A 361 1.02 3.52 22.07
N ASN A 362 1.63 4.67 22.43
CA ASN A 362 1.02 6.01 22.30
C ASN A 362 0.53 6.35 20.88
N GLU A 363 0.76 5.46 19.90
CA GLU A 363 0.27 5.58 18.53
C GLU A 363 -1.15 5.01 18.31
N GLY A 364 -1.67 4.21 19.24
CA GLY A 364 -3.09 3.83 19.31
C GLY A 364 -3.60 2.94 18.15
N TRP A 365 -2.77 2.06 17.60
CA TRP A 365 -3.18 1.23 16.45
C TRP A 365 -4.01 0.01 16.86
N PRO A 366 -5.05 -0.36 16.08
CA PRO A 366 -5.70 -1.66 16.23
C PRO A 366 -4.70 -2.82 16.06
N ASN A 367 -4.85 -3.87 16.86
CA ASN A 367 -3.94 -5.02 16.87
C ASN A 367 -3.93 -5.72 15.50
N GLU A 368 -5.09 -5.79 14.86
CA GLU A 368 -5.32 -6.39 13.56
C GLU A 368 -4.56 -5.63 12.47
N LEU A 369 -4.51 -4.30 12.55
CA LEU A 369 -3.74 -3.46 11.62
C LEU A 369 -2.23 -3.73 11.75
N MET A 370 -1.76 -3.90 12.98
CA MET A 370 -0.35 -4.23 13.24
C MET A 370 0.04 -5.59 12.65
N ILE A 371 -0.83 -6.59 12.75
CA ILE A 371 -0.59 -7.90 12.11
C ILE A 371 -0.66 -7.76 10.59
N ALA A 372 -1.70 -7.08 10.09
CA ALA A 372 -1.94 -6.89 8.66
C ALA A 372 -0.77 -6.22 7.93
N ARG A 373 -0.20 -5.16 8.50
CA ARG A 373 0.98 -4.52 7.89
C ARG A 373 2.18 -5.46 7.83
N LEU A 374 2.41 -6.28 8.86
CA LEU A 374 3.51 -7.25 8.85
C LEU A 374 3.29 -8.34 7.80
N VAL A 375 2.03 -8.78 7.61
CA VAL A 375 1.68 -9.69 6.52
C VAL A 375 1.97 -9.05 5.16
N GLN A 376 1.59 -7.79 4.94
CA GLN A 376 1.88 -7.10 3.69
C GLN A 376 3.37 -6.97 3.42
N LEU A 377 4.14 -6.47 4.38
CA LEU A 377 5.59 -6.28 4.25
C LEU A 377 6.32 -7.62 4.13
N GLY A 378 5.87 -8.64 4.87
CA GLY A 378 6.36 -10.00 4.76
C GLY A 378 6.10 -10.60 3.38
N ALA A 379 4.92 -10.40 2.80
CA ALA A 379 4.59 -10.87 1.46
C ALA A 379 5.48 -10.23 0.39
N VAL A 380 5.75 -8.92 0.49
CA VAL A 380 6.72 -8.22 -0.39
C VAL A 380 8.12 -8.79 -0.23
N ALA A 381 8.58 -8.94 1.01
CA ALA A 381 9.91 -9.45 1.31
C ALA A 381 10.10 -10.87 0.77
N VAL A 382 9.17 -11.78 1.07
CA VAL A 382 9.22 -13.18 0.64
C VAL A 382 9.17 -13.28 -0.88
N GLY A 383 8.20 -12.60 -1.51
CA GLY A 383 8.04 -12.64 -2.96
C GLY A 383 9.23 -12.05 -3.70
N GLY A 384 9.63 -10.83 -3.35
CA GLY A 384 10.76 -10.20 -4.01
C GLY A 384 12.09 -10.93 -3.75
N LEU A 385 12.35 -11.40 -2.51
CA LEU A 385 13.59 -12.10 -2.18
C LEU A 385 13.69 -13.43 -2.91
N ILE A 386 12.67 -14.28 -2.82
CA ILE A 386 12.66 -15.58 -3.53
C ILE A 386 12.75 -15.34 -5.04
N GLY A 387 11.99 -14.39 -5.55
CA GLY A 387 11.96 -14.08 -6.98
C GLY A 387 13.33 -13.64 -7.52
N PHE A 388 14.00 -12.70 -6.84
CA PHE A 388 15.34 -12.28 -7.22
C PHE A 388 16.36 -13.40 -6.99
N LEU A 389 16.33 -14.14 -5.89
CA LEU A 389 17.35 -15.17 -5.63
C LEU A 389 17.23 -16.42 -6.51
N THR A 390 16.09 -16.64 -7.17
CA THR A 390 15.92 -17.82 -8.04
C THR A 390 16.69 -17.69 -9.37
N VAL A 391 17.16 -16.49 -9.75
CA VAL A 391 17.98 -16.23 -10.96
C VAL A 391 17.36 -16.82 -12.25
N ARG A 392 16.03 -16.82 -12.34
CA ARG A 392 15.24 -17.40 -13.44
C ARG A 392 14.14 -16.43 -13.89
N PRO A 393 13.63 -16.54 -15.12
CA PRO A 393 12.49 -15.74 -15.60
C PRO A 393 11.23 -15.92 -14.75
N THR A 394 10.94 -17.15 -14.31
CA THR A 394 9.92 -17.47 -13.30
C THR A 394 10.11 -16.62 -12.05
N GLY A 395 11.32 -16.60 -11.49
CA GLY A 395 11.66 -15.83 -10.30
C GLY A 395 11.49 -14.32 -10.50
N LEU A 396 11.97 -13.77 -11.61
CA LEU A 396 11.81 -12.34 -11.91
C LEU A 396 10.34 -11.93 -12.05
N ALA A 397 9.52 -12.78 -12.66
CA ALA A 397 8.08 -12.54 -12.76
C ALA A 397 7.41 -12.58 -11.38
N LEU A 398 7.87 -13.46 -10.49
CA LEU A 398 7.43 -13.52 -9.09
C LEU A 398 7.82 -12.25 -8.32
N ALA A 399 9.07 -11.79 -8.45
CA ALA A 399 9.50 -10.54 -7.83
C ALA A 399 8.70 -9.33 -8.37
N PHE A 400 8.49 -9.27 -9.68
CA PHE A 400 7.68 -8.22 -10.31
C PHE A 400 6.24 -8.24 -9.78
N GLY A 401 5.58 -9.39 -9.77
CA GLY A 401 4.20 -9.53 -9.30
C GLY A 401 4.01 -9.15 -7.84
N ALA A 402 5.00 -9.43 -6.98
CA ALA A 402 4.94 -9.11 -5.55
C ALA A 402 5.26 -7.64 -5.24
N VAL A 403 6.22 -7.04 -5.96
CA VAL A 403 6.77 -5.72 -5.63
C VAL A 403 6.08 -4.59 -6.40
N PHE A 404 5.65 -4.83 -7.64
CA PHE A 404 5.13 -3.78 -8.51
C PHE A 404 3.89 -3.06 -7.93
N PRO A 405 2.87 -3.75 -7.37
CA PRO A 405 1.72 -3.06 -6.79
C PRO A 405 2.10 -2.21 -5.56
N VAL A 406 3.11 -2.63 -4.79
CA VAL A 406 3.64 -1.89 -3.64
C VAL A 406 4.41 -0.64 -4.07
N VAL A 407 5.16 -0.72 -5.17
CA VAL A 407 5.77 0.47 -5.78
C VAL A 407 4.69 1.47 -6.20
N ILE A 408 3.62 1.01 -6.84
CA ILE A 408 2.52 1.89 -7.26
C ILE A 408 1.81 2.48 -6.04
N ALA A 409 1.60 1.71 -4.97
CA ALA A 409 1.09 2.24 -3.70
C ALA A 409 1.98 3.39 -3.20
N THR A 410 3.30 3.16 -3.07
CA THR A 410 4.25 4.20 -2.66
C THR A 410 4.20 5.45 -3.56
N MET A 411 4.22 5.26 -4.89
CA MET A 411 4.24 6.38 -5.83
C MET A 411 2.93 7.17 -5.80
N SER A 412 1.78 6.49 -5.74
CA SER A 412 0.48 7.14 -5.63
C SER A 412 0.36 7.97 -4.35
N THR A 413 0.88 7.47 -3.23
CA THR A 413 0.93 8.23 -1.98
C THR A 413 1.90 9.40 -2.06
N TRP A 414 3.11 9.18 -2.58
CA TRP A 414 4.13 10.22 -2.69
C TRP A 414 3.70 11.38 -3.61
N LEU A 415 2.99 11.07 -4.69
CA LEU A 415 2.46 12.04 -5.64
C LEU A 415 1.10 12.65 -5.20
N GLY A 416 0.55 12.24 -4.06
CA GLY A 416 -0.76 12.73 -3.59
C GLY A 416 -1.92 12.37 -4.54
N LEU A 417 -1.86 11.21 -5.20
CA LEU A 417 -2.91 10.77 -6.12
C LEU A 417 -4.08 10.20 -5.34
N GLY A 418 -5.14 10.99 -5.14
CA GLY A 418 -6.35 10.59 -4.41
C GLY A 418 -6.51 11.32 -3.08
N THR A 419 -7.69 11.19 -2.46
CA THR A 419 -8.05 11.91 -1.23
C THR A 419 -7.45 11.29 0.04
N LEU A 420 -7.20 9.98 0.04
CA LEU A 420 -6.62 9.24 1.16
C LEU A 420 -5.74 8.10 0.64
N SER A 421 -4.64 8.44 0.00
CA SER A 421 -3.72 7.43 -0.51
C SER A 421 -2.85 6.85 0.59
N LEU A 422 -2.64 5.54 0.57
CA LEU A 422 -1.94 4.82 1.61
C LEU A 422 -0.63 4.22 1.08
N ALA A 423 0.43 4.48 1.84
CA ALA A 423 1.71 3.84 1.60
C ALA A 423 1.69 2.39 2.09
N PRO A 424 2.60 1.53 1.59
CA PRO A 424 2.82 0.20 2.14
C PRO A 424 2.99 0.21 3.66
N GLY A 425 2.31 -0.70 4.35
CA GLY A 425 2.32 -0.78 5.81
C GLY A 425 1.54 0.33 6.52
N TYR A 426 0.64 1.02 5.81
CA TYR A 426 -0.18 2.17 6.24
C TYR A 426 0.64 3.45 6.50
N ARG A 427 1.52 3.41 7.50
CA ARG A 427 2.45 4.50 7.83
C ARG A 427 3.64 4.00 8.64
N ASN A 428 4.69 4.79 8.65
CA ASN A 428 5.81 4.61 9.57
C ASN A 428 5.39 4.95 11.01
N PRO A 429 5.96 4.29 12.04
CA PRO A 429 5.76 4.72 13.44
C PRO A 429 6.18 6.18 13.62
N GLY A 430 5.40 6.98 14.34
CA GLY A 430 5.55 8.44 14.48
C GLY A 430 5.23 9.23 13.20
N GLY A 431 4.85 8.56 12.11
CA GLY A 431 4.51 9.17 10.83
C GLY A 431 3.02 9.46 10.68
N THR A 432 2.69 10.26 9.68
CA THR A 432 1.32 10.52 9.25
C THR A 432 0.92 9.56 8.13
N ALA A 433 -0.34 9.12 8.14
CA ALA A 433 -0.89 8.39 6.99
C ALA A 433 -0.85 9.30 5.76
N GLY A 434 -0.56 8.74 4.59
CA GLY A 434 -0.44 9.51 3.35
C GLY A 434 0.90 10.20 3.12
N SER A 435 1.90 9.99 3.98
CA SER A 435 3.24 10.57 3.82
C SER A 435 4.33 9.48 3.85
N PRO A 436 4.75 8.94 2.70
CA PRO A 436 5.80 7.94 2.65
C PRO A 436 7.18 8.57 2.92
N THR A 437 8.06 7.83 3.59
CA THR A 437 9.43 8.30 3.84
C THR A 437 10.26 8.32 2.54
N ASN A 438 11.24 9.23 2.47
CA ASN A 438 12.20 9.29 1.36
C ASN A 438 12.94 7.96 1.15
N LEU A 439 13.17 7.21 2.23
CA LEU A 439 13.77 5.87 2.16
C LEU A 439 12.89 4.90 1.37
N LEU A 440 11.59 4.86 1.66
CA LEU A 440 10.64 4.00 0.96
C LEU A 440 10.48 4.40 -0.51
N VAL A 441 10.41 5.71 -0.78
CA VAL A 441 10.33 6.24 -2.16
C VAL A 441 11.58 5.86 -2.95
N GLY A 442 12.78 6.12 -2.40
CA GLY A 442 14.04 5.77 -3.04
C GLY A 442 14.20 4.27 -3.30
N ALA A 443 13.82 3.43 -2.32
CA ALA A 443 13.85 1.98 -2.46
C ALA A 443 12.85 1.47 -3.52
N SER A 444 11.67 2.09 -3.60
CA SER A 444 10.66 1.76 -4.61
C SER A 444 11.13 2.11 -6.03
N ILE A 445 11.76 3.28 -6.22
CA ILE A 445 12.37 3.67 -7.51
C ILE A 445 13.50 2.71 -7.87
N ALA A 446 14.37 2.39 -6.93
CA ALA A 446 15.46 1.43 -7.14
C ALA A 446 14.94 0.03 -7.52
N CYS A 447 13.81 -0.43 -6.93
CA CYS A 447 13.15 -1.67 -7.30
C CYS A 447 12.72 -1.67 -8.78
N VAL A 448 12.14 -0.58 -9.26
CA VAL A 448 11.72 -0.47 -10.67
C VAL A 448 12.93 -0.52 -11.60
N LEU A 449 13.98 0.24 -11.27
CA LEU A 449 15.19 0.30 -12.09
C LEU A 449 15.88 -1.07 -12.17
N ILE A 450 16.04 -1.76 -11.03
CA ILE A 450 16.70 -3.07 -11.01
C ILE A 450 15.84 -4.16 -11.68
N LEU A 451 14.51 -4.12 -11.54
CA LEU A 451 13.60 -5.00 -12.28
C LEU A 451 13.72 -4.77 -13.79
N ALA A 452 13.72 -3.51 -14.24
CA ALA A 452 13.86 -3.18 -15.65
C ALA A 452 15.20 -3.69 -16.22
N VAL A 453 16.30 -3.50 -15.49
CA VAL A 453 17.62 -4.01 -15.87
C VAL A 453 17.62 -5.54 -15.92
N ALA A 454 17.07 -6.21 -14.90
CA ALA A 454 17.00 -7.66 -14.85
C ALA A 454 16.17 -8.25 -16.00
N ILE A 455 15.03 -7.65 -16.32
CA ILE A 455 14.17 -8.05 -17.44
C ILE A 455 14.87 -7.82 -18.78
N ALA A 456 15.53 -6.67 -18.97
CA ALA A 456 16.27 -6.38 -20.20
C ALA A 456 17.40 -7.39 -20.45
N MET A 457 18.16 -7.74 -19.41
CA MET A 457 19.20 -8.77 -19.49
C MET A 457 18.61 -10.15 -19.75
N ALA A 458 17.48 -10.50 -19.13
CA ALA A 458 16.79 -11.77 -19.39
C ALA A 458 16.43 -11.88 -20.89
N PHE A 459 15.90 -10.80 -21.46
CA PHE A 459 15.48 -10.75 -22.85
C PHE A 459 16.67 -10.86 -23.81
N ASP A 460 17.75 -10.12 -23.57
CA ASP A 460 18.98 -10.20 -24.38
C ASP A 460 19.61 -11.60 -24.31
N SER A 461 19.62 -12.24 -23.14
CA SER A 461 20.14 -13.61 -22.99
C SER A 461 19.37 -14.63 -23.83
N HIS A 462 18.06 -14.43 -24.01
CA HIS A 462 17.21 -15.31 -24.80
C HIS A 462 17.35 -15.08 -26.31
N GLN A 463 17.76 -13.89 -26.76
CA GLN A 463 18.02 -13.63 -28.18
C GLN A 463 19.34 -14.23 -28.68
N ARG A 464 20.29 -14.43 -27.76
CA ARG A 464 21.63 -14.96 -28.10
C ARG A 464 21.72 -16.49 -28.06
N SER A 465 20.75 -17.17 -27.47
CA SER A 465 20.61 -18.64 -27.44
C SER A 465 19.74 -19.14 -28.59
#